data_AF-A0A1M6KYK5-F1
#
_entry.id   AF-A0A1M6KYK5-F1
#
_cell.length_a   1.000
_cell.length_b   1.000
_cell.length_c   1.000
_cell.angle_alpha   90.00
_cell.angle_beta   90.00
_cell.angle_gamma   90.00
#
_symmetry.space_group_name_H-M   'P 1'
#
loop_
_entity.id
_entity.type
_entity.pdbx_description
1 polymer ?
#
loop_
_entity_poly.entity_id
_entity_poly.type
_entity_poly.pdbx_seq_one_letter_code
_entity_poly.pdbx_strand_id
1 'polypeptide(L)'
;MKKLSSENTYLITSIFLSILLPFSFFETGTNLSFSSPWLPIWIFGLLIPFYGIVQITKFTDDWNLKYWIGLILNLLNFFFVNRFFSINLW
;
A
#
# COMPACT_ATOMS: atom_id res chain seq x y z
N MET A 1 13.25 13.92 -19.74
CA MET A 1 12.24 13.50 -18.74
C MET A 1 12.62 14.08 -17.39
N LYS A 2 11.72 14.79 -16.71
CA LYS A 2 11.97 15.35 -15.36
C LYS A 2 11.85 14.21 -14.33
N LYS A 3 12.88 13.97 -13.51
CA LYS A 3 12.86 12.93 -12.47
C LYS A 3 11.81 13.29 -11.42
N LEU A 4 10.88 12.38 -11.13
CA LEU A 4 9.94 12.56 -10.02
C LEU A 4 10.70 12.57 -8.68
N SER A 5 10.24 13.39 -7.73
CA SER A 5 10.70 13.31 -6.35
C SER A 5 10.22 12.01 -5.70
N SER A 6 10.99 11.52 -4.72
CA SER A 6 10.66 10.31 -3.95
C SER A 6 9.27 10.39 -3.29
N GLU A 7 8.89 11.56 -2.79
CA GLU A 7 7.55 11.84 -2.26
C GLU A 7 6.45 11.63 -3.29
N ASN A 8 6.63 12.20 -4.49
CA ASN A 8 5.64 12.11 -5.55
C ASN A 8 5.51 10.67 -6.03
N THR A 9 6.65 9.97 -6.18
CA THR A 9 6.66 8.55 -6.53
C THR A 9 5.92 7.73 -5.48
N TYR A 10 6.22 7.92 -4.19
CA TYR A 10 5.54 7.19 -3.12
C TYR A 10 4.03 7.44 -3.10
N LEU A 11 3.60 8.70 -3.18
CA LEU A 11 2.18 9.06 -3.18
C LEU A 11 1.46 8.47 -4.39
N ILE A 12 2.04 8.58 -5.60
CA ILE A 12 1.46 8.00 -6.82
C ILE A 12 1.35 6.48 -6.70
N THR A 13 2.39 5.80 -6.21
CA THR A 13 2.35 4.35 -5.97
C THR A 13 1.26 3.99 -4.97
N SER A 14 1.10 4.77 -3.89
CA SER A 14 0.08 4.54 -2.87
C SER A 14 -1.34 4.68 -3.45
N ILE A 15 -1.60 5.75 -4.20
CA ILE A 15 -2.88 5.97 -4.89
C ILE A 15 -3.15 4.87 -5.91
N PHE A 16 -2.15 4.52 -6.71
CA PHE A 16 -2.27 3.47 -7.72
C PHE A 16 -2.67 2.13 -7.10
N LEU A 17 -2.03 1.75 -5.98
CA LEU A 17 -2.38 0.53 -5.26
C LEU A 17 -3.78 0.59 -4.64
N SER A 18 -4.19 1.74 -4.12
CA SER A 18 -5.54 1.93 -3.58
C SER A 18 -6.64 1.78 -4.62
N ILE A 19 -6.33 2.00 -5.91
CA ILE A 19 -7.28 1.78 -7.01
C ILE A 19 -7.19 0.33 -7.50
N LEU A 20 -5.96 -0.19 -7.67
CA LEU A 20 -5.72 -1.51 -8.24
C LEU A 20 -6.24 -2.64 -7.34
N LEU A 21 -6.03 -2.55 -6.02
CA LEU A 21 -6.40 -3.61 -5.09
C LEU A 21 -7.91 -3.88 -5.06
N PRO A 22 -8.80 -2.89 -4.86
CA PRO A 22 -10.24 -3.09 -4.99
C PRO A 22 -10.66 -3.63 -6.34
N PHE A 23 -10.09 -3.11 -7.43
CA PHE A 23 -10.43 -3.56 -8.79
C PHE A 23 -10.09 -5.04 -8.99
N SER A 24 -8.89 -5.46 -8.56
CA SER A 24 -8.45 -6.85 -8.59
C SER A 24 -9.41 -7.76 -7.81
N PHE A 25 -9.93 -7.30 -6.68
CA PHE A 25 -10.85 -8.08 -5.86
C PHE A 25 -12.26 -8.17 -6.44
N PHE A 26 -12.75 -7.12 -7.11
CA PHE A 26 -14.02 -7.16 -7.83
C PHE A 26 -13.99 -8.17 -8.98
N GLU A 27 -12.89 -8.25 -9.73
CA GLU A 27 -12.76 -9.21 -10.84
C GLU A 27 -12.63 -10.66 -10.36
N THR A 28 -11.97 -10.89 -9.22
CA THR A 28 -11.63 -12.26 -8.79
C THR A 28 -12.59 -12.86 -7.75
N GLY A 29 -13.52 -12.06 -7.22
CA GLY A 29 -14.51 -12.47 -6.21
C GLY A 29 -13.97 -12.48 -4.78
N THR A 30 -14.87 -12.49 -3.79
CA THR A 30 -14.55 -12.26 -2.36
C THR A 30 -13.97 -13.45 -1.58
N ASN A 31 -13.80 -14.61 -2.21
CA ASN A 31 -13.40 -15.86 -1.53
C ASN A 31 -12.19 -16.50 -2.21
N LEU A 32 -11.07 -15.77 -2.21
CA LEU A 32 -9.79 -16.33 -2.62
C LEU A 32 -9.00 -16.83 -1.41
N SER A 33 -8.63 -18.10 -1.44
CA SER A 33 -7.65 -18.65 -0.50
C SER A 33 -6.28 -18.05 -0.79
N PHE A 34 -5.54 -17.72 0.26
CA PHE A 34 -4.16 -17.24 0.15
C PHE A 34 -3.34 -18.27 -0.62
N SER A 35 -3.01 -17.95 -1.87
CA SER A 35 -2.33 -18.85 -2.79
C SER A 35 -1.11 -18.15 -3.40
N SER A 36 -0.19 -18.96 -3.92
CA SER A 36 1.12 -18.50 -4.44
C SER A 36 1.07 -17.24 -5.35
N PRO A 37 0.05 -17.03 -6.22
CA PRO A 37 0.00 -15.85 -7.08
C PRO A 37 -0.21 -14.53 -6.32
N TRP A 38 -0.77 -14.58 -5.11
CA TRP A 38 -1.17 -13.40 -4.34
C TRP A 38 -0.16 -12.98 -3.27
N LEU A 39 0.77 -13.87 -2.94
CA LEU A 39 1.88 -13.62 -2.02
C LEU A 39 2.64 -12.32 -2.34
N PRO A 40 3.01 -12.03 -3.60
CA PRO A 40 3.68 -10.77 -3.93
C PRO A 40 2.85 -9.55 -3.56
N ILE A 41 1.55 -9.54 -3.90
CA ILE A 41 0.64 -8.41 -3.60
C ILE A 41 0.54 -8.20 -2.09
N TRP A 42 0.41 -9.28 -1.32
CA TRP A 42 0.39 -9.21 0.14
C TRP A 42 1.70 -8.67 0.73
N ILE A 43 2.85 -9.15 0.25
CA ILE A 43 4.17 -8.67 0.67
C ILE A 43 4.35 -7.18 0.35
N PHE A 44 3.95 -6.74 -0.84
CA PHE A 44 3.99 -5.32 -1.20
C PHE A 44 3.05 -4.48 -0.32
N GLY A 45 1.84 -4.96 -0.07
CA GLY A 45 0.90 -4.32 0.85
C GLY A 45 1.45 -4.17 2.28
N LEU A 46 2.30 -5.11 2.71
CA LEU A 46 3.03 -5.04 3.97
C LEU A 46 4.21 -4.07 3.96
N LEU A 47 5.08 -4.15 2.95
CA LEU A 47 6.37 -3.43 2.94
C LEU A 47 6.24 -1.93 2.62
N ILE A 48 5.27 -1.56 1.80
CA ILE A 48 5.10 -0.17 1.35
C ILE A 48 4.78 0.80 2.51
N PRO A 49 3.88 0.48 3.46
CA PRO A 49 3.71 1.28 4.67
C PRO A 49 5.02 1.53 5.43
N PHE A 50 5.86 0.50 5.60
CA PHE A 50 7.16 0.63 6.28
C PHE A 50 8.10 1.59 5.55
N TYR A 51 8.13 1.53 4.21
CA TYR A 51 8.88 2.52 3.44
C TYR A 51 8.40 3.95 3.72
N GLY A 52 7.08 4.18 3.79
CA GLY A 52 6.52 5.48 4.15
C GLY A 52 6.97 5.96 5.54
N ILE A 53 6.95 5.07 6.54
CA ILE A 53 7.41 5.35 7.90
C ILE A 53 8.90 5.74 7.91
N VAL A 54 9.75 5.01 7.18
CA VAL A 54 11.18 5.31 7.06
C VAL A 54 11.42 6.69 6.44
N GLN A 55 10.62 7.08 5.45
CA GLN A 55 10.75 8.41 4.86
C GLN A 55 10.30 9.52 5.81
N ILE A 56 9.17 9.33 6.50
CA ILE A 56 8.66 10.30 7.49
C ILE A 56 9.68 10.52 8.62
N THR A 57 10.30 9.45 9.11
CA THR A 57 11.30 9.50 10.19
C THR A 57 12.65 10.07 9.76
N LYS A 58 12.97 10.08 8.46
CA LYS A 58 14.20 10.68 7.93
C LYS A 58 14.10 12.19 7.69
N PHE A 59 12.90 12.70 7.43
CA PHE A 59 12.68 14.09 7.04
C PHE A 59 11.89 14.85 8.12
N THR A 60 12.27 14.74 9.39
CA THR A 60 11.49 15.27 10.53
C THR A 60 11.34 16.78 10.57
N ASP A 61 12.21 17.51 9.88
CA ASP A 61 12.26 18.97 9.92
C ASP A 61 11.24 19.63 8.97
N ASP A 62 10.70 18.86 8.02
CA ASP A 62 9.70 19.31 7.05
C ASP A 62 8.37 18.57 7.24
N TRP A 63 7.27 19.29 7.03
CA TRP A 63 5.94 18.68 7.04
C TRP A 63 5.76 17.79 5.80
N ASN A 64 6.13 16.52 5.93
CA ASN A 64 6.10 15.47 4.90
C ASN A 64 4.70 15.02 4.49
N LEU A 65 3.80 15.95 4.16
CA LEU A 65 2.37 15.69 3.98
C LEU A 65 2.09 14.53 3.01
N LYS A 66 2.84 14.46 1.90
CA LYS A 66 2.65 13.42 0.87
C LYS A 66 2.99 12.03 1.37
N TYR A 67 4.04 11.89 2.20
CA TYR A 67 4.35 10.61 2.83
C TYR A 67 3.28 10.23 3.85
N TRP A 68 2.75 11.19 4.62
CA TRP A 68 1.64 10.94 5.54
C TRP A 68 0.37 10.49 4.83
N ILE A 69 -0.04 11.19 3.77
CA ILE A 69 -1.21 10.81 2.96
C ILE A 69 -1.01 9.41 2.36
N GLY A 70 0.16 9.15 1.75
CA GLY A 70 0.45 7.84 1.19
C GLY A 70 0.47 6.74 2.26
N LEU A 71 0.99 7.01 3.46
CA LEU A 71 0.99 6.06 4.57
C LEU A 71 -0.43 5.69 4.98
N ILE A 72 -1.33 6.66 5.14
CA ILE A 72 -2.74 6.39 5.47
C ILE A 72 -3.40 5.50 4.41
N LEU A 73 -3.19 5.81 3.12
CA LEU A 73 -3.69 4.98 2.01
C LEU A 73 -3.15 3.56 2.07
N ASN A 74 -1.85 3.39 2.33
CA ASN A 74 -1.23 2.07 2.40
C ASN A 74 -1.68 1.26 3.63
N LEU A 75 -1.96 1.91 4.76
CA LEU A 75 -2.55 1.25 5.93
C LEU A 75 -3.99 0.77 5.63
N LEU A 76 -4.80 1.58 4.95
CA LEU A 76 -6.13 1.16 4.50
C LEU A 76 -6.04 -0.04 3.55
N ASN A 77 -5.12 0.01 2.58
CA ASN A 77 -4.86 -1.09 1.66
C ASN A 77 -4.43 -2.35 2.42
N PHE A 78 -3.57 -2.23 3.43
CA PHE A 78 -3.14 -3.34 4.26
C PHE A 78 -4.33 -4.03 4.95
N PHE A 79 -5.21 -3.27 5.62
CA PHE A 79 -6.40 -3.87 6.25
C PHE A 79 -7.29 -4.59 5.23
N PHE A 80 -7.47 -3.97 4.06
CA PHE A 80 -8.32 -4.48 3.00
C PHE A 80 -7.77 -5.79 2.40
N VAL A 81 -6.47 -5.84 2.13
CA VAL A 81 -5.77 -7.04 1.63
C VAL A 81 -5.84 -8.19 2.63
N ASN A 82 -5.63 -7.95 3.92
CA ASN A 82 -5.72 -9.01 4.93
C ASN A 82 -7.15 -9.53 5.10
N ARG A 83 -8.15 -8.63 5.06
CA ARG A 83 -9.56 -9.02 5.06
C ARG A 83 -9.91 -9.86 3.84
N PHE A 84 -9.40 -9.50 2.67
CA PHE A 84 -9.65 -10.22 1.42
C PHE A 84 -9.15 -11.67 1.47
N PHE A 85 -7.92 -11.90 1.94
CA PHE A 85 -7.38 -13.26 2.06
C PHE A 85 -7.97 -14.05 3.23
N SER A 86 -8.95 -13.50 3.94
CA SER A 86 -9.48 -14.07 5.19
C SER A 86 -8.35 -14.42 6.17
N ILE A 87 -7.25 -13.66 6.13
CA ILE A 87 -6.16 -13.83 7.07
C ILE A 87 -6.67 -13.22 8.36
N ASN A 88 -7.09 -14.09 9.28
CA ASN A 88 -7.35 -13.70 10.65
C ASN A 88 -6.01 -13.36 11.30
N LEU A 89 -5.66 -12.08 11.27
CA LEU A 89 -4.62 -11.55 12.15
C LEU A 89 -5.13 -11.39 13.60
N TRP A 90 -6.42 -11.67 13.84
CA TRP A 90 -7.12 -11.59 15.13
C TRP A 90 -8.28 -12.59 15.15
#